data_AF-A0A8C1QES3-F1
#
_entry.id   AF-A0A8C1QES3-F1
#
_cell.length_a   1.000
_cell.length_b   1.000
_cell.length_c   1.000
_cell.angle_alpha   90.00
_cell.angle_beta   90.00
_cell.angle_gamma   90.00
#
_symmetry.space_group_name_H-M   'P 1'
#
loop_
_entity.id
_entity.type
_entity.pdbx_description
1 polymer ?
#
loop_
_entity_poly.entity_id
_entity_poly.type
_entity_poly.pdbx_seq_one_letter_code
_entity_poly.pdbx_strand_id
1 'polypeptide(L)'
;MAQAVANVARRINATMEEQRDSLDLSDCGLVSFPDGVFRMIRSCTDNIQKISLANNQIKALSNKFFLTFTQLREVDLQGNVLTTLPEAVANMQHLISIDLSRNKLRVFPERLTDVSSLQHISVEGNQITELPMEKLSLMPALKSVDVRSNPLTPEAASFPHHFTLLT
;
A
#
# COMPACT_ATOMS: atom_id res chain seq x y z
N MET A 1 -19.15 -7.95 -9.69
CA MET A 1 -18.67 -8.26 -8.32
C MET A 1 -18.50 -9.76 -8.10
N ALA A 2 -19.48 -10.62 -8.40
CA ALA A 2 -19.36 -12.07 -8.20
C ALA A 2 -18.15 -12.72 -8.90
N GLN A 3 -17.89 -12.37 -10.17
CA GLN A 3 -16.73 -12.89 -10.92
C GLN A 3 -15.38 -12.50 -10.30
N ALA A 4 -15.27 -11.25 -9.81
CA ALA A 4 -14.06 -10.76 -9.17
C ALA A 4 -13.79 -11.49 -7.85
N VAL A 5 -14.84 -11.70 -7.03
CA VAL A 5 -14.73 -12.46 -5.77
C VAL A 5 -14.34 -13.91 -6.04
N ALA A 6 -14.91 -14.55 -7.07
CA ALA A 6 -14.54 -15.91 -7.45
C ALA A 6 -13.08 -16.01 -7.92
N ASN A 7 -12.59 -15.03 -8.69
CA ASN A 7 -11.19 -14.97 -9.11
C ASN A 7 -10.25 -14.80 -7.91
N VAL A 8 -10.57 -13.89 -6.98
CA VAL A 8 -9.81 -13.68 -5.75
C VAL A 8 -9.78 -14.95 -4.90
N ALA A 9 -10.93 -15.60 -4.68
CA ALA A 9 -11.03 -16.86 -3.96
C ALA A 9 -10.14 -17.95 -4.57
N ARG A 10 -10.14 -18.08 -5.89
CA ARG A 10 -9.30 -19.05 -6.60
C ARG A 10 -7.80 -18.77 -6.40
N ARG A 11 -7.38 -17.50 -6.51
CA ARG A 11 -5.96 -17.13 -6.32
C ARG A 11 -5.50 -17.34 -4.89
N ILE A 12 -6.35 -17.02 -3.92
CA ILE A 12 -6.11 -17.31 -2.50
C ILE A 12 -5.89 -18.80 -2.28
N ASN A 13 -6.79 -19.66 -2.79
CA ASN A 13 -6.66 -21.09 -2.62
C ASN A 13 -5.36 -21.62 -3.25
N ALA A 14 -4.99 -21.15 -4.43
CA ALA A 14 -3.72 -21.52 -5.07
C ALA A 14 -2.51 -21.11 -4.21
N THR A 15 -2.47 -19.87 -3.72
CA THR A 15 -1.43 -19.39 -2.79
C THR A 15 -1.32 -20.28 -1.55
N MET A 16 -2.45 -20.73 -0.99
CA MET A 16 -2.49 -21.61 0.18
C MET A 16 -2.00 -23.02 -0.12
N GLU A 17 -2.46 -23.62 -1.22
CA GLU A 17 -2.03 -24.96 -1.67
C GLU A 17 -0.53 -25.01 -1.94
N GLU A 18 0.01 -23.95 -2.51
CA GLU A 18 1.43 -23.81 -2.84
C GLU A 18 2.27 -23.27 -1.67
N GLN A 19 1.63 -22.99 -0.51
CA GLN A 19 2.27 -22.44 0.70
C GLN A 19 3.12 -21.19 0.45
N ARG A 20 2.64 -20.33 -0.46
CA ARG A 20 3.34 -19.08 -0.81
C ARG A 20 3.12 -18.01 0.26
N ASP A 21 4.11 -17.16 0.44
CA ASP A 21 4.06 -15.95 1.26
C ASP A 21 3.58 -14.71 0.47
N SER A 22 3.37 -14.87 -0.84
CA SER A 22 2.93 -13.83 -1.75
C SER A 22 1.56 -14.14 -2.33
N LEU A 23 0.66 -13.17 -2.21
CA LEU A 23 -0.71 -13.22 -2.73
C LEU A 23 -0.90 -12.14 -3.79
N ASP A 24 -1.00 -12.58 -5.04
CA ASP A 24 -1.22 -11.70 -6.19
C ASP A 24 -2.71 -11.61 -6.55
N LEU A 25 -3.30 -10.45 -6.28
CA LEU A 25 -4.68 -10.08 -6.63
C LEU A 25 -4.71 -8.92 -7.63
N SER A 26 -3.65 -8.73 -8.40
CA SER A 26 -3.61 -7.78 -9.50
C SER A 26 -4.65 -8.08 -10.58
N ASP A 27 -5.13 -7.06 -11.27
CA ASP A 27 -5.98 -7.18 -12.46
C ASP A 27 -7.26 -8.03 -12.22
N CYS A 28 -7.85 -7.92 -11.03
CA CYS A 28 -9.04 -8.66 -10.64
C CYS A 28 -10.35 -7.87 -10.84
N GLY A 29 -10.26 -6.61 -11.28
CA GLY A 29 -11.41 -5.71 -11.43
C GLY A 29 -12.07 -5.35 -10.10
N LEU A 30 -11.29 -5.31 -9.02
CA LEU A 30 -11.77 -5.02 -7.67
C LEU A 30 -12.09 -3.52 -7.50
N VAL A 31 -13.29 -3.21 -7.04
CA VAL A 31 -13.68 -1.83 -6.64
C VAL A 31 -13.38 -1.57 -5.15
N SER A 32 -13.30 -2.64 -4.37
CA SER A 32 -12.89 -2.68 -2.97
C SER A 32 -12.27 -4.04 -2.69
N PHE A 33 -11.50 -4.15 -1.61
CA PHE A 33 -11.10 -5.47 -1.12
C PHE A 33 -12.37 -6.25 -0.70
N PRO A 34 -12.55 -7.51 -1.12
CA PRO A 34 -13.79 -8.23 -0.87
C PRO A 34 -13.80 -8.83 0.54
N ASP A 35 -14.33 -8.11 1.52
CA ASP A 35 -14.35 -8.51 2.94
C ASP A 35 -14.86 -9.95 3.23
N GLY A 36 -15.68 -10.52 2.35
CA GLY A 36 -16.11 -11.91 2.44
C GLY A 36 -14.95 -12.93 2.40
N VAL A 37 -13.83 -12.58 1.76
CA VAL A 37 -12.65 -13.45 1.65
C VAL A 37 -11.86 -13.53 2.95
N PHE A 38 -12.05 -12.61 3.90
CA PHE A 38 -11.41 -12.69 5.23
C PHE A 38 -11.72 -14.00 5.96
N ARG A 39 -12.89 -14.61 5.70
CA ARG A 39 -13.22 -15.94 6.25
C ARG A 39 -12.38 -17.06 5.65
N MET A 40 -11.91 -16.90 4.42
CA MET A 40 -11.12 -17.90 3.68
C MET A 40 -9.64 -17.84 4.05
N ILE A 41 -9.11 -16.63 4.24
CA ILE A 41 -7.67 -16.41 4.48
C ILE A 41 -7.26 -16.44 5.95
N ARG A 42 -8.20 -16.61 6.89
CA ARG A 42 -7.91 -16.52 8.33
C ARG A 42 -6.81 -17.48 8.79
N SER A 43 -6.64 -18.61 8.11
CA SER A 43 -5.62 -19.61 8.45
C SER A 43 -4.26 -19.38 7.78
N CYS A 44 -4.12 -18.38 6.88
CA CYS A 44 -2.88 -18.14 6.15
C CYS A 44 -2.37 -16.70 6.25
N THR A 45 -3.11 -15.76 6.87
CA THR A 45 -2.73 -14.34 6.97
C THR A 45 -1.38 -14.11 7.64
N ASP A 46 -1.00 -14.98 8.58
CA ASP A 46 0.28 -14.87 9.30
C ASP A 46 1.49 -15.24 8.44
N ASN A 47 1.28 -15.94 7.33
CA ASN A 47 2.35 -16.33 6.40
C ASN A 47 2.49 -15.36 5.23
N ILE A 48 1.47 -14.55 4.94
CA ILE A 48 1.49 -13.63 3.80
C ILE A 48 2.33 -12.40 4.15
N GLN A 49 3.46 -12.27 3.46
CA GLN A 49 4.38 -11.14 3.57
C GLN A 49 4.24 -10.17 2.41
N LYS A 50 3.67 -10.59 1.27
CA LYS A 50 3.54 -9.75 0.07
C LYS A 50 2.13 -9.82 -0.48
N ILE A 51 1.52 -8.67 -0.73
CA ILE A 51 0.24 -8.59 -1.45
C ILE A 51 0.37 -7.60 -2.60
N SER A 52 -0.02 -8.03 -3.80
CA SER A 52 -0.31 -7.11 -4.90
C SER A 52 -1.83 -7.01 -5.11
N LEU A 53 -2.31 -5.78 -5.15
CA LEU A 53 -3.65 -5.36 -5.54
C LEU A 53 -3.57 -4.42 -6.75
N ALA A 54 -2.46 -4.46 -7.50
CA ALA A 54 -2.21 -3.56 -8.62
C ALA A 54 -3.29 -3.64 -9.71
N ASN A 55 -3.44 -2.54 -10.46
CA ASN A 55 -4.30 -2.46 -11.65
C ASN A 55 -5.75 -2.91 -11.37
N ASN A 56 -6.27 -2.51 -10.21
CA ASN A 56 -7.68 -2.67 -9.88
C ASN A 56 -8.38 -1.29 -9.93
N GLN A 57 -9.60 -1.21 -9.41
CA GLN A 57 -10.40 0.02 -9.31
C GLN A 57 -10.69 0.35 -7.84
N ILE A 58 -9.76 0.01 -6.94
CA ILE A 58 -9.95 0.14 -5.50
C ILE A 58 -10.01 1.61 -5.14
N LYS A 59 -11.14 2.02 -4.57
CA LYS A 59 -11.38 3.39 -4.11
C LYS A 59 -10.87 3.63 -2.69
N ALA A 60 -10.95 2.61 -1.86
CA ALA A 60 -10.48 2.61 -0.49
C ALA A 60 -10.21 1.18 -0.01
N LEU A 61 -9.26 1.04 0.90
CA LEU A 61 -9.08 -0.14 1.72
C LEU A 61 -9.69 0.09 3.11
N SER A 62 -10.25 -0.96 3.70
CA SER A 62 -10.85 -0.89 5.04
C SER A 62 -9.78 -1.03 6.13
N ASN A 63 -10.05 -0.52 7.34
CA ASN A 63 -9.18 -0.75 8.51
C ASN A 63 -8.93 -2.25 8.73
N LYS A 64 -9.95 -3.06 8.46
CA LYS A 64 -9.90 -4.51 8.60
C LYS A 64 -8.80 -5.15 7.75
N PHE A 65 -8.50 -4.62 6.57
CA PHE A 65 -7.39 -5.10 5.73
C PHE A 65 -6.06 -5.03 6.50
N PHE A 66 -5.72 -3.84 7.00
CA PHE A 66 -4.47 -3.61 7.73
C PHE A 66 -4.46 -4.29 9.10
N LEU A 67 -5.61 -4.46 9.75
CA LEU A 67 -5.67 -5.22 11.01
C LEU A 67 -5.58 -6.74 10.81
N THR A 68 -5.79 -7.23 9.59
CA THR A 68 -5.76 -8.68 9.28
C THR A 68 -4.40 -9.13 8.78
N PHE A 69 -3.76 -8.37 7.89
CA PHE A 69 -2.49 -8.74 7.27
C PHE A 69 -1.30 -8.10 7.99
N THR A 70 -1.13 -8.41 9.27
CA THR A 70 -0.15 -7.75 10.15
C THR A 70 1.31 -8.10 9.83
N GLN A 71 1.55 -9.20 9.10
CA GLN A 71 2.88 -9.69 8.72
C GLN A 71 3.39 -9.18 7.36
N LEU A 72 2.64 -8.27 6.72
CA LEU A 72 3.04 -7.72 5.42
C LEU A 72 4.35 -6.95 5.50
N ARG A 73 5.22 -7.24 4.54
CA ARG A 73 6.47 -6.56 4.23
C ARG A 73 6.36 -5.72 2.97
N GLU A 74 5.56 -6.16 1.99
CA GLU A 74 5.40 -5.48 0.72
C GLU A 74 3.91 -5.39 0.34
N VAL A 75 3.46 -4.17 0.04
CA VAL A 75 2.10 -3.89 -0.41
C VAL A 75 2.15 -3.11 -1.71
N ASP A 76 1.64 -3.71 -2.77
CA ASP A 76 1.51 -3.07 -4.08
C ASP A 76 0.05 -2.72 -4.35
N LEU A 77 -0.23 -1.41 -4.44
CA LEU A 77 -1.53 -0.80 -4.73
C LEU A 77 -1.46 0.08 -5.99
N GLN A 78 -0.43 -0.11 -6.82
CA GLN A 78 -0.23 0.63 -8.06
C GLN A 78 -1.48 0.63 -8.94
N GLY A 79 -1.77 1.74 -9.62
CA GLY A 79 -2.75 1.76 -10.70
C GLY A 79 -4.19 1.51 -10.23
N ASN A 80 -4.53 2.04 -9.06
CA ASN A 80 -5.89 2.05 -8.52
C ASN A 80 -6.50 3.45 -8.58
N VAL A 81 -7.60 3.68 -7.85
CA VAL A 81 -8.25 5.00 -7.73
C VAL A 81 -8.35 5.45 -6.28
N LEU A 82 -7.35 5.10 -5.47
CA LEU A 82 -7.28 5.47 -4.06
C LEU A 82 -7.14 6.98 -3.91
N THR A 83 -7.94 7.56 -3.02
CA THR A 83 -7.84 8.98 -2.63
C THR A 83 -7.28 9.17 -1.23
N THR A 84 -7.23 8.10 -0.43
CA THR A 84 -6.67 8.09 0.92
C THR A 84 -6.30 6.66 1.34
N LEU A 85 -5.58 6.52 2.45
CA LEU A 85 -5.42 5.28 3.19
C LEU A 85 -6.07 5.43 4.58
N PRO A 86 -6.64 4.34 5.14
CA PRO A 86 -7.16 4.35 6.50
C PRO A 86 -6.03 4.53 7.53
N GLU A 87 -6.37 5.09 8.70
CA GLU A 87 -5.41 5.28 9.80
C GLU A 87 -4.76 3.98 10.28
N ALA A 88 -5.47 2.85 10.12
CA ALA A 88 -4.98 1.53 10.51
C ALA A 88 -3.69 1.11 9.79
N VAL A 89 -3.29 1.77 8.70
CA VAL A 89 -2.00 1.53 8.04
C VAL A 89 -0.80 1.74 8.98
N ALA A 90 -0.94 2.61 9.99
CA ALA A 90 0.08 2.83 11.02
C ALA A 90 0.39 1.56 11.84
N ASN A 91 -0.48 0.54 11.82
CA ASN A 91 -0.27 -0.73 12.53
C ASN A 91 0.62 -1.73 11.76
N MET A 92 1.04 -1.42 10.54
CA MET A 92 1.84 -2.30 9.68
C MET A 92 3.32 -2.38 10.11
N GLN A 93 3.60 -2.84 11.33
CA GLN A 93 4.93 -2.77 11.95
C GLN A 93 6.05 -3.52 11.20
N HIS A 94 5.72 -4.40 10.26
CA HIS A 94 6.69 -5.16 9.45
C HIS A 94 6.82 -4.67 8.01
N LEU A 95 6.07 -3.64 7.61
CA LEU A 95 6.00 -3.16 6.24
C LEU A 95 7.27 -2.42 5.84
N ILE A 96 7.95 -2.95 4.84
CA ILE A 96 9.21 -2.42 4.30
C ILE A 96 8.95 -1.54 3.09
N SER A 97 8.00 -1.93 2.23
CA SER A 97 7.71 -1.23 1.00
C SER A 97 6.20 -1.11 0.74
N ILE A 98 5.79 0.07 0.31
CA ILE A 98 4.44 0.31 -0.18
C ILE A 98 4.47 1.08 -1.50
N ASP A 99 3.77 0.56 -2.49
CA ASP A 99 3.58 1.22 -3.79
C ASP A 99 2.14 1.72 -3.93
N LEU A 100 1.97 3.04 -3.96
CA LEU A 100 0.71 3.75 -4.18
C LEU A 100 0.74 4.52 -5.50
N SER A 101 1.66 4.19 -6.39
CA SER A 101 1.82 4.89 -7.66
C SER A 101 0.55 4.84 -8.50
N ARG A 102 0.37 5.87 -9.34
CA ARG A 102 -0.73 5.98 -10.31
C ARG A 102 -2.11 5.84 -9.67
N ASN A 103 -2.30 6.47 -8.52
CA ASN A 103 -3.58 6.59 -7.82
C ASN A 103 -4.18 8.00 -7.98
N LYS A 104 -5.04 8.42 -7.06
CA LYS A 104 -5.70 9.74 -7.03
C LYS A 104 -5.49 10.45 -5.68
N LEU A 105 -4.38 10.16 -5.00
CA LEU A 105 -4.02 10.79 -3.73
C LEU A 105 -3.77 12.28 -3.96
N ARG A 106 -4.47 13.14 -3.23
CA ARG A 106 -4.27 14.59 -3.25
C ARG A 106 -3.37 15.08 -2.12
N VAL A 107 -3.29 14.29 -1.05
CA VAL A 107 -2.47 14.54 0.13
C VAL A 107 -1.68 13.27 0.39
N PHE A 108 -0.44 13.43 0.85
CA PHE A 108 0.35 12.31 1.30
C PHE A 108 -0.34 11.60 2.48
N PRO A 109 -0.46 10.26 2.50
CA PRO A 109 -1.06 9.53 3.61
C PRO A 109 -0.12 9.57 4.83
N GLU A 110 -0.24 10.61 5.65
CA GLU A 110 0.69 10.88 6.76
C GLU A 110 0.83 9.73 7.75
N ARG A 111 -0.20 8.89 7.93
CA ARG A 111 -0.12 7.73 8.85
C ARG A 111 0.92 6.69 8.43
N LEU A 112 1.45 6.75 7.19
CA LEU A 112 2.62 5.96 6.80
C LEU A 112 3.89 6.36 7.58
N THR A 113 3.98 7.60 8.07
CA THR A 113 5.16 8.05 8.82
C THR A 113 5.28 7.40 10.20
N ASP A 114 4.19 6.80 10.70
CA ASP A 114 4.19 6.07 11.97
C ASP A 114 4.72 4.63 11.82
N VAL A 115 4.93 4.16 10.59
CA VAL A 115 5.42 2.81 10.32
C VAL A 115 6.94 2.81 10.31
N SER A 116 7.52 2.55 11.47
CA SER A 116 8.97 2.65 11.71
C SER A 116 9.85 1.75 10.81
N SER A 117 9.28 0.68 10.25
CA SER A 117 9.98 -0.28 9.38
C SER A 117 9.98 0.08 7.90
N LEU A 118 9.19 1.08 7.47
CA LEU A 118 9.09 1.48 6.07
C LEU A 118 10.42 2.04 5.57
N GLN A 119 10.86 1.49 4.44
CA GLN A 119 12.10 1.89 3.75
C GLN A 119 11.80 2.56 2.42
N HIS A 120 10.76 2.10 1.73
CA HIS A 120 10.44 2.53 0.37
C HIS A 120 8.96 2.89 0.26
N ILE A 121 8.68 4.14 -0.12
CA ILE A 121 7.33 4.63 -0.36
C ILE A 121 7.28 5.14 -1.79
N SER A 122 6.38 4.63 -2.61
CA SER A 122 6.08 5.22 -3.91
C SER A 122 4.70 5.85 -3.90
N VAL A 123 4.62 7.13 -4.22
CA VAL A 123 3.38 7.87 -4.50
C VAL A 123 3.45 8.52 -5.88
N GLU A 124 4.28 7.98 -6.78
CA GLU A 124 4.44 8.46 -8.17
C GLU A 124 3.09 8.61 -8.87
N GLY A 125 2.92 9.62 -9.72
CA GLY A 125 1.72 9.72 -10.56
C GLY A 125 0.42 9.96 -9.79
N ASN A 126 0.49 10.71 -8.68
CA ASN A 126 -0.66 11.16 -7.90
C ASN A 126 -0.91 12.67 -8.09
N GLN A 127 -1.70 13.29 -7.22
CA GLN A 127 -2.04 14.72 -7.20
C GLN A 127 -1.53 15.40 -5.92
N ILE A 128 -0.44 14.91 -5.36
CA ILE A 128 0.11 15.40 -4.09
C ILE A 128 0.85 16.72 -4.36
N THR A 129 0.50 17.75 -3.59
CA THR A 129 1.13 19.09 -3.70
C THR A 129 2.19 19.33 -2.61
N GLU A 130 2.10 18.63 -1.49
CA GLU A 130 2.95 18.80 -0.32
C GLU A 130 3.29 17.45 0.33
N LEU A 131 4.45 17.41 1.00
CA LEU A 131 4.92 16.24 1.74
C LEU A 131 5.15 16.61 3.21
N PRO A 132 4.84 15.71 4.16
CA PRO A 132 5.13 15.93 5.58
C PRO A 132 6.62 15.71 5.85
N MET A 133 7.47 16.59 5.34
CA MET A 133 8.92 16.41 5.31
C MET A 133 9.55 16.25 6.69
N GLU A 134 9.04 16.96 7.69
CA GLU A 134 9.47 16.81 9.08
C GLU A 134 9.25 15.36 9.56
N LYS A 135 8.07 14.80 9.31
CA LYS A 135 7.73 13.43 9.73
C LYS A 135 8.51 12.37 8.95
N LEU A 136 8.64 12.55 7.62
CA LEU A 136 9.45 11.66 6.77
C LEU A 136 10.91 11.62 7.22
N SER A 137 11.46 12.78 7.62
CA SER A 137 12.84 12.89 8.11
C SER A 137 13.05 12.25 9.49
N LEU A 138 11.99 11.96 10.23
CA LEU A 138 12.05 11.23 11.51
C LEU A 138 11.94 9.71 11.36
N MET A 139 11.63 9.20 10.17
CA MET A 139 11.48 7.77 9.94
C MET A 139 12.86 7.07 9.94
N PRO A 140 13.13 6.17 10.89
CA PRO A 140 14.49 5.66 11.12
C PRO A 140 15.00 4.74 10.01
N ALA A 141 14.09 4.02 9.32
CA ALA A 141 14.43 3.06 8.29
C ALA A 141 14.23 3.60 6.86
N LEU A 142 13.71 4.82 6.70
CA LEU A 142 13.33 5.36 5.39
C LEU A 142 14.57 5.56 4.50
N LYS A 143 14.51 4.99 3.30
CA LYS A 143 15.59 5.04 2.30
C LYS A 143 15.21 5.82 1.06
N SER A 144 13.96 5.68 0.60
CA SER A 144 13.50 6.40 -0.58
C SER A 144 12.01 6.72 -0.55
N VAL A 145 11.67 7.89 -1.08
CA VAL A 145 10.29 8.29 -1.38
C VAL A 145 10.22 8.71 -2.85
N ASP A 146 9.41 8.03 -3.64
CA ASP A 146 9.15 8.37 -5.04
C ASP A 146 7.91 9.23 -5.15
N VAL A 147 8.09 10.45 -5.63
CA VAL A 147 7.06 11.47 -5.77
C VAL A 147 6.99 12.03 -7.19
N ARG A 148 7.70 11.41 -8.14
CA ARG A 148 7.66 11.78 -9.56
C ARG A 148 6.22 11.89 -10.06
N SER A 149 6.00 12.71 -11.07
CA SER A 149 4.68 12.89 -11.67
C SER A 149 3.60 13.35 -10.66
N ASN A 150 3.98 14.14 -9.65
CA ASN A 150 3.07 14.87 -8.77
C ASN A 150 3.24 16.39 -8.93
N PRO A 151 2.17 17.18 -8.73
CA PRO A 151 2.22 18.65 -8.78
C PRO A 151 2.80 19.27 -7.51
N LEU A 152 3.98 18.82 -7.06
CA LEU A 152 4.64 19.33 -5.86
C LEU A 152 5.01 20.80 -6.01
N THR A 153 4.85 21.57 -4.93
CA THR A 153 5.40 22.93 -4.90
C THR A 153 6.93 22.86 -4.82
N PRO A 154 7.66 23.87 -5.35
CA PRO A 154 9.13 23.89 -5.31
C PRO A 154 9.70 23.76 -3.89
N GLU A 155 8.99 24.29 -2.89
CA GLU A 155 9.39 24.26 -1.48
C GLU A 155 9.22 22.87 -0.87
N ALA A 156 8.30 22.05 -1.39
CA ALA A 156 8.03 20.71 -0.88
C ALA A 156 9.20 19.73 -1.13
N ALA A 157 10.12 20.05 -2.04
CA ALA A 157 11.25 19.20 -2.42
C ALA A 157 12.61 19.70 -1.91
N SER A 158 12.68 20.82 -1.15
CA SER A 158 13.93 21.55 -0.93
C SER A 158 14.64 21.29 0.41
N PHE A 159 14.20 20.31 1.20
CA PHE A 159 14.77 20.06 2.53
C PHE A 159 15.93 19.05 2.46
N PRO A 160 16.93 19.13 3.36
CA PRO A 160 17.95 18.10 3.49
C PRO A 160 17.35 16.85 4.15
N HIS A 161 17.60 15.68 3.56
CA HIS A 161 17.01 14.42 4.00
C HIS A 161 18.07 13.32 4.13
N HIS A 162 17.86 12.40 5.07
CA HIS A 162 18.65 11.16 5.17
C HIS A 162 18.20 10.07 4.19
N PHE A 163 17.14 10.32 3.43
CA PHE A 163 16.58 9.44 2.43
C PHE A 163 16.64 10.09 1.03
N THR A 164 16.50 9.26 -0.01
CA THR A 164 16.46 9.71 -1.41
C THR A 164 15.04 10.11 -1.81
N LEU A 165 14.82 11.36 -2.17
CA LEU A 165 13.56 11.82 -2.78
C LEU A 165 13.70 11.75 -4.31
N LEU A 166 12.82 11.00 -4.97
CA LEU A 166 12.76 10.95 -6.44
C LEU A 166 11.65 11.90 -6.90
N THR A 167 12.02 13.00 -7.54
CA THR A 167 11.11 14.07 -8.01
C THR A 167 11.03 14.15 -9.53
#